data_AF-A0AAW2NHV5-F1
#
_entry.id   AF-A0AAW2NHV5-F1
#
_cell.length_a   1.000
_cell.length_b   1.000
_cell.length_c   1.000
_cell.angle_alpha   90.00
_cell.angle_beta   90.00
_cell.angle_gamma   90.00
#
_symmetry.space_group_name_H-M   'P 1'
#
loop_
_entity.id
_entity.type
_entity.pdbx_description
1 polymer ?
#
loop_
_entity_poly.entity_id
_entity_poly.type
_entity_poly.pdbx_seq_one_letter_code
_entity_poly.pdbx_strand_id
1 'polypeptide(L)'
;MVTGGKSLKKIHDILRPDQPMRLSYFTVIFGSVHFFLSHLPNFNSITVISLAAALMSISYSTIAWAASLHKGISPEVVYLPRASTSTGRVFEFLSALGDVAFAFAGHNVVLEIQATIPSTPEKPSKKPMWKGVVIAYIVVALCYFPVAFVGYYIFGNTVEDNILISLQKPAWLIIAANMFVVIHVIGSYQVFAMPVFDMVESYLVKEMKFKPSQLLRVLTRTSYVALTMVLGVSFPFFGGLLSFFGGFAFAPTSYYTCIVLGILLMVLAPIGALRQIILQAKGYKFFS
;
A
#
# COMPACT_ATOMS: atom_id res chain seq x y z
N MET A 1 6.20 -5.76 6.51
CA MET A 1 6.74 -6.61 7.59
C MET A 1 5.75 -7.68 8.05
N VAL A 2 4.65 -7.33 8.73
CA VAL A 2 3.73 -8.31 9.34
C VAL A 2 3.13 -9.31 8.34
N THR A 3 2.62 -8.85 7.20
CA THR A 3 1.98 -9.72 6.18
C THR A 3 2.95 -10.76 5.61
N GLY A 4 4.19 -10.35 5.32
CA GLY A 4 5.25 -11.24 4.87
C GLY A 4 5.62 -12.29 5.92
N GLY A 5 5.75 -11.87 7.19
CA GLY A 5 5.97 -12.77 8.32
C GLY A 5 4.84 -13.78 8.53
N LYS A 6 3.58 -13.33 8.46
CA LYS A 6 2.40 -14.22 8.57
C LYS A 6 2.36 -15.26 7.44
N SER A 7 2.72 -14.85 6.23
CA SER A 7 2.74 -15.74 5.05
C SER A 7 3.85 -16.79 5.16
N LEU A 8 5.06 -16.39 5.56
CA LEU A 8 6.15 -17.34 5.84
C LEU A 8 5.80 -18.30 6.98
N LYS A 9 5.19 -17.79 8.06
CA LYS A 9 4.73 -18.63 9.17
C LYS A 9 3.70 -19.67 8.68
N LYS A 10 2.72 -19.25 7.87
CA LYS A 10 1.71 -20.17 7.32
C LYS A 10 2.35 -21.27 6.49
N ILE A 11 3.37 -20.96 5.68
CA ILE A 11 4.12 -21.97 4.93
C ILE A 11 4.81 -22.95 5.88
N HIS A 12 5.50 -22.44 6.90
CA HIS A 12 6.15 -23.27 7.91
C HIS A 12 5.16 -24.19 8.62
N ASP A 13 4.03 -23.66 9.10
CA ASP A 13 3.01 -24.42 9.83
C ASP A 13 2.43 -25.57 8.97
N ILE A 14 2.36 -25.40 7.64
CA ILE A 14 1.92 -26.46 6.72
C ILE A 14 3.02 -27.52 6.52
N LEU A 15 4.28 -27.11 6.38
CA LEU A 15 5.40 -28.02 6.10
C LEU A 15 5.89 -28.77 7.34
N ARG A 16 5.80 -28.14 8.52
CA ARG A 16 6.26 -28.66 9.81
C ARG A 16 5.23 -28.35 10.91
N PRO A 17 4.08 -29.04 10.90
CA PRO A 17 3.03 -28.82 11.90
C PRO A 17 3.50 -29.10 13.34
N ASP A 18 4.47 -30.00 13.51
CA ASP A 18 4.96 -30.43 14.83
C ASP A 18 5.91 -29.43 15.51
N GLN A 19 6.30 -28.34 14.83
CA GLN A 19 7.29 -27.37 15.32
C GLN A 19 6.73 -25.94 15.34
N PRO A 20 5.78 -25.60 16.24
CA PRO A 20 5.19 -24.27 16.26
C PRO A 20 6.23 -23.20 16.61
N MET A 21 6.44 -22.26 15.69
CA MET A 21 7.36 -21.12 15.86
C MET A 21 6.61 -19.80 16.01
N ARG A 22 7.20 -18.85 16.74
CA ARG A 22 6.61 -17.52 16.94
C ARG A 22 6.63 -16.69 15.66
N LEU A 23 5.57 -15.91 15.42
CA LEU A 23 5.47 -14.99 14.28
C LEU A 23 6.63 -13.98 14.20
N SER A 24 7.16 -13.57 15.36
CA SER A 24 8.29 -12.63 15.45
C SER A 24 9.51 -13.12 14.66
N TYR A 25 9.83 -14.42 14.71
CA TYR A 25 10.95 -14.98 13.94
C TYR A 25 10.75 -14.83 12.45
N PHE A 26 9.56 -15.14 11.93
CA PHE A 26 9.26 -15.00 10.52
C PHE A 26 9.21 -13.53 10.07
N THR A 27 8.74 -12.62 10.92
CA THR A 27 8.80 -11.18 10.64
C THR A 27 10.24 -10.68 10.55
N VAL A 28 11.15 -11.18 11.40
CA VAL A 28 12.59 -10.84 11.33
C VAL A 28 13.24 -11.47 10.09
N ILE A 29 12.94 -12.74 9.76
CA ILE A 29 13.44 -13.40 8.55
C ILE A 29 13.01 -12.62 7.30
N PHE A 30 11.73 -12.25 7.22
CA PHE A 30 11.20 -11.42 6.15
C PHE A 30 11.88 -10.05 6.11
N GLY A 31 12.01 -9.39 7.27
CA GLY A 31 12.66 -8.09 7.44
C GLY A 31 14.13 -8.08 6.98
N SER A 32 14.84 -9.19 7.20
CA SER A 32 16.26 -9.35 6.87
C SER A 32 16.54 -9.13 5.39
N VAL A 33 15.63 -9.57 4.50
CA VAL A 33 15.75 -9.37 3.05
C VAL A 33 15.77 -7.88 2.69
N HIS A 34 15.03 -7.05 3.43
CA HIS A 34 14.94 -5.62 3.17
C HIS A 34 16.22 -4.86 3.50
N PHE A 35 17.06 -5.35 4.40
CA PHE A 35 18.36 -4.74 4.68
C PHE A 35 19.29 -4.78 3.46
N PHE A 36 19.19 -5.82 2.62
CA PHE A 36 19.97 -5.90 1.39
C PHE A 36 19.32 -5.08 0.27
N LEU A 37 18.02 -5.26 0.07
CA LEU A 37 17.30 -4.64 -1.05
C LEU A 37 17.10 -3.11 -0.89
N SER A 38 17.10 -2.58 0.32
CA SER A 38 16.97 -1.12 0.56
C SER A 38 18.13 -0.32 -0.04
N HIS A 39 19.28 -0.95 -0.27
CA HIS A 39 20.46 -0.31 -0.85
C HIS A 39 20.39 -0.13 -2.37
N LEU A 40 19.30 -0.55 -3.02
CA LEU A 40 19.09 -0.29 -4.44
C LEU A 40 19.04 1.22 -4.74
N PRO A 41 19.63 1.68 -5.87
CA PRO A 41 19.96 3.09 -6.02
C PRO A 41 18.75 4.01 -6.26
N ASN A 42 17.72 3.55 -6.96
CA ASN A 42 16.56 4.37 -7.32
C ASN A 42 15.35 3.52 -7.77
N PHE A 43 14.23 4.19 -8.03
CA PHE A 43 12.97 3.57 -8.47
C PHE A 43 13.09 2.79 -9.80
N ASN A 44 13.97 3.19 -10.71
CA ASN A 44 14.24 2.45 -11.95
C ASN A 44 14.97 1.12 -11.70
N SER A 45 15.76 1.05 -10.64
CA SER A 45 16.51 -0.17 -10.29
C SER A 45 15.63 -1.26 -9.70
N ILE A 46 14.43 -0.90 -9.24
CA ILE A 46 13.45 -1.83 -8.68
C ILE A 46 12.41 -2.28 -9.72
N THR A 47 12.50 -1.86 -10.99
CA THR A 47 11.46 -2.16 -12.01
C THR A 47 11.20 -3.66 -12.16
N VAL A 48 12.24 -4.51 -12.19
CA VAL A 48 12.09 -5.97 -12.29
C VAL A 48 11.41 -6.53 -11.05
N ILE A 49 11.80 -6.06 -9.87
CA ILE A 49 11.23 -6.47 -8.58
C ILE A 49 9.75 -6.04 -8.50
N SER A 50 9.44 -4.83 -8.95
CA SER A 50 8.09 -4.26 -8.99
C SER A 50 7.20 -5.02 -9.96
N LEU A 51 7.69 -5.36 -11.16
CA LEU A 51 6.96 -6.17 -12.13
C LEU A 51 6.68 -7.57 -11.58
N ALA A 52 7.68 -8.23 -11.00
CA ALA A 52 7.50 -9.52 -10.35
C ALA A 52 6.44 -9.42 -9.23
N ALA A 53 6.52 -8.39 -8.38
CA ALA A 53 5.55 -8.17 -7.31
C ALA A 53 4.12 -7.96 -7.84
N ALA A 54 3.95 -7.24 -8.95
CA ALA A 54 2.64 -7.04 -9.59
C ALA A 54 2.06 -8.35 -10.13
N LEU A 55 2.86 -9.15 -10.84
CA LEU A 55 2.44 -10.46 -11.36
C LEU A 55 2.08 -11.43 -10.23
N MET A 56 2.87 -11.45 -9.15
CA MET A 56 2.56 -12.25 -7.97
C MET A 56 1.27 -11.78 -7.29
N SER A 57 1.00 -10.46 -7.29
CA SER A 57 -0.26 -9.89 -6.77
C SER A 57 -1.49 -10.45 -7.45
N ILE A 58 -1.50 -10.40 -8.78
CA ILE A 58 -2.60 -10.90 -9.61
C ILE A 58 -2.75 -12.41 -9.41
N SER A 59 -1.62 -13.12 -9.29
CA SER A 59 -1.61 -14.58 -9.13
C SER A 59 -2.20 -15.00 -7.78
N TYR A 60 -1.73 -14.43 -6.67
CA TYR A 60 -2.24 -14.83 -5.35
C TYR A 60 -3.68 -14.35 -5.11
N SER A 61 -4.09 -13.20 -5.65
CA SER A 61 -5.48 -12.74 -5.54
C SER A 61 -6.40 -13.66 -6.31
N THR A 62 -5.98 -14.10 -7.50
CA THR A 62 -6.72 -15.08 -8.31
C THR A 62 -6.87 -16.41 -7.59
N ILE A 63 -5.77 -16.92 -7.01
CA ILE A 63 -5.81 -18.13 -6.20
C ILE A 63 -6.74 -17.95 -4.99
N ALA A 64 -6.68 -16.80 -4.30
CA ALA A 64 -7.48 -16.54 -3.11
C ALA A 64 -8.98 -16.68 -3.39
N TRP A 65 -9.53 -15.97 -4.39
CA TRP A 65 -10.96 -16.05 -4.65
C TRP A 65 -11.36 -17.38 -5.32
N ALA A 66 -10.54 -17.91 -6.24
CA ALA A 66 -10.85 -19.16 -6.94
C ALA A 66 -10.83 -20.38 -5.99
N ALA A 67 -9.83 -20.47 -5.11
CA ALA A 67 -9.76 -21.54 -4.11
C ALA A 67 -10.87 -21.40 -3.06
N SER A 68 -11.25 -20.17 -2.70
CA SER A 68 -12.40 -19.94 -1.82
C SER A 68 -13.70 -20.41 -2.47
N LEU A 69 -13.91 -20.07 -3.74
CA LEU A 69 -15.08 -20.52 -4.49
C LEU A 69 -15.13 -22.05 -4.59
N HIS A 70 -13.98 -22.70 -4.86
CA HIS A 70 -13.88 -24.16 -4.94
C HIS A 70 -14.13 -24.85 -3.59
N LYS A 71 -13.70 -24.24 -2.47
CA LYS A 71 -14.00 -24.74 -1.13
C LYS A 71 -15.51 -24.85 -0.90
N GLY A 72 -16.29 -23.91 -1.43
CA GLY A 72 -17.73 -23.85 -1.25
C GLY A 72 -18.14 -23.40 0.15
N ILE A 73 -19.44 -23.14 0.32
CA ILE A 73 -20.02 -22.65 1.56
C ILE A 73 -20.08 -23.80 2.58
N SER A 74 -19.57 -23.56 3.79
CA SER A 74 -19.71 -24.50 4.90
C SER A 74 -21.10 -24.35 5.55
N PRO A 75 -21.76 -25.44 5.99
CA PRO A 75 -23.11 -25.37 6.58
C PRO A 75 -23.23 -24.44 7.80
N GLU A 76 -22.12 -24.20 8.49
CA GLU A 76 -22.02 -23.41 9.72
C GLU A 76 -21.72 -21.92 9.46
N VAL A 77 -21.76 -21.45 8.21
CA VAL A 77 -21.43 -20.05 7.89
C VAL A 77 -22.47 -19.08 8.46
N VAL A 78 -22.00 -17.99 9.08
CA VAL A 78 -22.85 -16.94 9.63
C VAL A 78 -22.45 -15.59 9.04
N TYR A 79 -23.43 -14.77 8.65
CA TYR A 79 -23.19 -13.44 8.03
C TYR A 79 -23.52 -12.27 8.96
N LEU A 80 -23.65 -12.55 10.25
CA LEU A 80 -23.92 -11.54 11.27
C LEU A 80 -22.61 -10.85 11.70
N PRO A 81 -22.67 -9.56 12.10
CA PRO A 81 -21.52 -8.86 12.65
C PRO A 81 -20.86 -9.65 13.79
N ARG A 82 -19.52 -9.58 13.89
CA ARG A 82 -18.77 -10.27 14.95
C ARG A 82 -19.03 -9.64 16.31
N ALA A 83 -19.10 -8.31 16.37
CA ALA A 83 -19.38 -7.61 17.61
C ALA A 83 -20.81 -7.86 18.10
N SER A 84 -20.93 -8.36 19.34
CA SER A 84 -22.21 -8.58 20.01
C SER A 84 -22.86 -7.29 20.50
N THR A 85 -22.07 -6.26 20.83
CA THR A 85 -22.56 -4.98 21.34
C THR A 85 -22.80 -3.96 20.23
N SER A 86 -23.74 -3.03 20.42
CA SER A 86 -23.99 -1.94 19.46
C SER A 86 -22.75 -1.06 19.28
N THR A 87 -22.05 -0.75 20.36
CA THR A 87 -20.80 0.03 20.33
C THR A 87 -19.70 -0.69 19.55
N GLY A 88 -19.54 -2.00 19.75
CA GLY A 88 -18.57 -2.79 18.98
C GLY A 88 -18.89 -2.79 17.49
N ARG A 89 -20.17 -2.90 17.10
CA ARG A 89 -20.59 -2.83 15.69
C ARG A 89 -20.26 -1.48 15.04
N VAL A 90 -20.41 -0.37 15.78
CA VAL A 90 -20.00 0.95 15.29
C VAL A 90 -18.49 1.02 15.07
N PHE A 91 -17.69 0.53 16.02
CA PHE A 91 -16.24 0.52 15.87
C PHE A 91 -15.76 -0.40 14.73
N GLU A 92 -16.38 -1.57 14.53
CA GLU A 92 -16.10 -2.45 13.39
C GLU A 92 -16.42 -1.76 12.06
N PHE A 93 -17.56 -1.07 11.97
CA PHE A 93 -17.94 -0.31 10.78
C PHE A 93 -16.93 0.81 10.46
N LEU A 94 -16.57 1.63 11.45
CA LEU A 94 -15.55 2.67 11.27
C LEU A 94 -14.19 2.08 10.92
N SER A 95 -13.86 0.93 11.52
CA SER A 95 -12.60 0.24 11.23
C SER A 95 -12.54 -0.22 9.77
N ALA A 96 -13.64 -0.77 9.26
CA ALA A 96 -13.77 -1.21 7.88
C ALA A 96 -13.66 -0.04 6.88
N LEU A 97 -14.16 1.16 7.22
CA LEU A 97 -13.92 2.36 6.39
C LEU A 97 -12.42 2.70 6.31
N GLY A 98 -11.70 2.55 7.42
CA GLY A 98 -10.24 2.67 7.47
C GLY A 98 -9.54 1.66 6.56
N ASP A 99 -9.97 0.39 6.61
CA ASP A 99 -9.40 -0.66 5.74
C ASP A 99 -9.61 -0.34 4.26
N VAL A 100 -10.82 0.11 3.88
CA VAL A 100 -11.12 0.54 2.51
C VAL A 100 -10.27 1.74 2.10
N ALA A 101 -10.12 2.74 2.97
CA ALA A 101 -9.27 3.90 2.69
C ALA A 101 -7.80 3.48 2.45
N PHE A 102 -7.27 2.60 3.28
CA PHE A 102 -5.89 2.11 3.13
C PHE A 102 -5.71 1.23 1.88
N ALA A 103 -6.74 0.45 1.50
CA ALA A 103 -6.66 -0.43 0.33
C ALA A 103 -6.25 0.32 -0.96
N PHE A 104 -6.59 1.62 -1.06
CA PHE A 104 -6.25 2.50 -2.17
C PHE A 104 -5.07 3.46 -1.88
N ALA A 105 -4.06 3.02 -1.11
CA ALA A 105 -2.92 3.85 -0.68
C ALA A 105 -1.85 4.18 -1.75
N GLY A 106 -2.13 3.95 -3.04
CA GLY A 106 -1.14 4.18 -4.13
C GLY A 106 -0.72 5.64 -4.33
N HIS A 107 -1.48 6.60 -3.79
CA HIS A 107 -1.25 8.03 -3.95
C HIS A 107 0.14 8.50 -3.50
N ASN A 108 0.70 7.86 -2.46
CA ASN A 108 2.00 8.23 -1.88
C ASN A 108 3.19 8.06 -2.84
N VAL A 109 3.03 7.24 -3.89
CA VAL A 109 4.09 6.96 -4.88
C VAL A 109 3.78 7.55 -6.26
N VAL A 110 2.59 8.13 -6.46
CA VAL A 110 2.15 8.65 -7.77
C VAL A 110 3.10 9.74 -8.27
N LEU A 111 3.49 10.69 -7.41
CA LEU A 111 4.38 11.78 -7.84
C LEU A 111 5.79 11.27 -8.16
N GLU A 112 6.28 10.29 -7.42
CA GLU A 112 7.59 9.67 -7.67
C GLU A 112 7.59 8.93 -9.02
N ILE A 113 6.53 8.13 -9.27
CA ILE A 113 6.36 7.44 -10.56
C ILE A 113 6.26 8.47 -11.69
N GLN A 114 5.47 9.53 -11.51
CA GLN A 114 5.30 10.56 -12.54
C GLN A 114 6.61 11.31 -12.82
N ALA A 115 7.47 11.50 -11.82
CA ALA A 115 8.78 12.14 -11.99
C ALA A 115 9.73 11.31 -12.87
N THR A 116 9.54 9.99 -12.96
CA THR A 116 10.33 9.12 -13.84
C THR A 116 9.88 9.14 -15.31
N ILE A 117 8.68 9.67 -15.60
CA ILE A 117 8.13 9.73 -16.96
C ILE A 117 8.71 10.95 -17.69
N PRO A 118 9.34 10.78 -18.87
CA PRO A 118 9.85 11.89 -19.66
C PRO A 118 8.75 12.94 -19.94
N SER A 119 9.06 14.21 -19.71
CA SER A 119 8.12 15.32 -19.89
C SER A 119 8.80 16.46 -20.66
N THR A 120 8.12 17.00 -21.68
CA THR A 120 8.49 18.26 -22.34
C THR A 120 7.35 19.28 -22.20
N PRO A 121 7.58 20.58 -22.43
CA PRO A 121 6.50 21.58 -22.43
C PRO A 121 5.34 21.21 -23.36
N GLU A 122 5.61 20.59 -24.52
CA GLU A 122 4.58 20.15 -25.47
C GLU A 122 3.95 18.79 -25.09
N LYS A 123 4.68 17.94 -24.37
CA LYS A 123 4.25 16.58 -23.97
C LYS A 123 4.37 16.40 -22.45
N PRO A 124 3.36 16.87 -21.67
CA PRO A 124 3.40 16.77 -20.22
C PRO A 124 3.20 15.33 -19.73
N SER A 125 3.98 14.91 -18.72
CA SER A 125 3.90 13.57 -18.11
C SER A 125 2.54 13.23 -17.50
N LYS A 126 1.71 14.25 -17.19
CA LYS A 126 0.36 14.08 -16.62
C LYS A 126 -0.56 13.17 -17.45
N LYS A 127 -0.46 13.24 -18.79
CA LYS A 127 -1.32 12.45 -19.70
C LYS A 127 -0.99 10.95 -19.62
N PRO A 128 0.27 10.52 -19.83
CA PRO A 128 0.65 9.12 -19.62
C PRO A 128 0.42 8.65 -18.18
N MET A 129 0.72 9.49 -17.18
CA MET A 129 0.48 9.13 -15.78
C MET A 129 -0.99 8.82 -15.50
N TRP A 130 -1.91 9.68 -15.97
CA TRP A 130 -3.34 9.45 -15.80
C TRP A 130 -3.82 8.13 -16.42
N LYS A 131 -3.35 7.81 -17.63
CA LYS A 131 -3.66 6.52 -18.27
C LYS A 131 -3.16 5.34 -17.41
N GLY A 132 -1.94 5.45 -16.89
CA GLY A 132 -1.36 4.44 -15.99
C GLY A 132 -2.18 4.24 -14.73
N VAL A 133 -2.59 5.34 -14.08
CA VAL A 133 -3.45 5.30 -12.88
C VAL A 133 -4.80 4.65 -13.17
N VAL A 134 -5.47 5.02 -14.27
CA VAL A 134 -6.77 4.42 -14.63
C VAL A 134 -6.65 2.90 -14.81
N ILE A 135 -5.63 2.43 -15.55
CA ILE A 135 -5.40 0.99 -15.74
C ILE A 135 -5.09 0.31 -14.39
N ALA A 136 -4.25 0.92 -13.56
CA ALA A 136 -3.93 0.39 -12.24
C ALA A 136 -5.17 0.21 -11.36
N TYR A 137 -6.09 1.19 -11.34
CA TYR A 137 -7.32 1.10 -10.57
C TYR A 137 -8.29 0.02 -11.10
N ILE A 138 -8.34 -0.20 -12.41
CA ILE A 138 -9.10 -1.31 -13.00
C ILE A 138 -8.52 -2.65 -12.52
N VAL A 139 -7.20 -2.83 -12.58
CA VAL A 139 -6.52 -4.05 -12.11
C VAL A 139 -6.74 -4.25 -10.61
N VAL A 140 -6.64 -3.20 -9.80
CA VAL A 140 -6.93 -3.25 -8.36
C VAL A 140 -8.38 -3.69 -8.11
N ALA A 141 -9.35 -3.12 -8.81
CA ALA A 141 -10.75 -3.51 -8.70
C ALA A 141 -10.95 -5.01 -9.04
N LEU A 142 -10.33 -5.49 -10.10
CA LEU A 142 -10.36 -6.90 -10.50
C LEU A 142 -9.68 -7.84 -9.50
N CYS A 143 -8.70 -7.35 -8.72
CA CYS A 143 -8.06 -8.16 -7.68
C CYS A 143 -8.84 -8.12 -6.36
N TYR A 144 -9.36 -6.96 -5.97
CA TYR A 144 -9.97 -6.76 -4.65
C TYR A 144 -11.42 -7.22 -4.59
N PHE A 145 -12.27 -6.81 -5.54
CA PHE A 145 -13.70 -7.10 -5.45
C PHE A 145 -14.02 -8.60 -5.48
N PRO A 146 -13.42 -9.42 -6.37
CA PRO A 146 -13.66 -10.87 -6.32
C PRO A 146 -13.23 -11.48 -4.99
N VAL A 147 -12.07 -11.08 -4.45
CA VAL A 147 -11.58 -11.58 -3.16
C VAL A 147 -12.51 -11.17 -2.01
N ALA A 148 -12.96 -9.92 -1.98
CA ALA A 148 -13.86 -9.41 -0.95
C ALA A 148 -15.24 -10.07 -1.02
N PHE A 149 -15.87 -10.10 -2.20
CA PHE A 149 -17.21 -10.65 -2.36
C PHE A 149 -17.25 -12.17 -2.22
N VAL A 150 -16.39 -12.90 -2.94
CA VAL A 150 -16.35 -14.36 -2.85
C VAL A 150 -15.85 -14.79 -1.47
N GLY A 151 -14.84 -14.11 -0.93
CA GLY A 151 -14.33 -14.41 0.40
C GLY A 151 -15.39 -14.26 1.48
N TYR A 152 -16.07 -13.11 1.53
CA TYR A 152 -17.15 -12.92 2.50
C TYR A 152 -18.32 -13.88 2.25
N TYR A 153 -18.68 -14.14 0.99
CA TYR A 153 -19.74 -15.09 0.65
C TYR A 153 -19.41 -16.54 1.07
N ILE A 154 -18.15 -16.95 1.09
CA ILE A 154 -17.77 -18.33 1.44
C ILE A 154 -17.51 -18.49 2.94
N PHE A 155 -16.89 -17.51 3.58
CA PHE A 155 -16.45 -17.60 4.97
C PHE A 155 -17.34 -16.84 5.96
N GLY A 156 -18.20 -15.94 5.48
CA GLY A 156 -19.04 -15.08 6.32
C GLY A 156 -18.21 -14.32 7.35
N ASN A 157 -18.70 -14.28 8.58
CA ASN A 157 -18.05 -13.61 9.70
C ASN A 157 -16.83 -14.37 10.26
N THR A 158 -16.40 -15.50 9.68
CA THR A 158 -15.17 -16.21 10.08
C THR A 158 -13.95 -15.90 9.19
N VAL A 159 -14.10 -14.98 8.22
CA VAL A 159 -13.03 -14.59 7.30
C VAL A 159 -11.85 -13.92 8.02
N GLU A 160 -10.64 -14.43 7.87
CA GLU A 160 -9.46 -13.78 8.48
C GLU A 160 -9.06 -12.52 7.71
N ASP A 161 -8.37 -11.57 8.35
CA ASP A 161 -7.86 -10.35 7.69
C ASP A 161 -7.03 -10.69 6.43
N ASN A 162 -6.31 -11.82 6.48
CA ASN A 162 -5.68 -12.42 5.32
C ASN A 162 -6.42 -13.71 4.96
N ILE A 163 -7.25 -13.63 3.91
CA ILE A 163 -8.09 -14.73 3.43
C ILE A 163 -7.30 -16.01 3.09
N LEU A 164 -6.02 -15.91 2.70
CA LEU A 164 -5.19 -17.08 2.42
C LEU A 164 -4.89 -17.90 3.69
N ILE A 165 -5.03 -17.30 4.88
CA ILE A 165 -4.92 -18.00 6.15
C ILE A 165 -6.19 -18.82 6.42
N SER A 166 -7.37 -18.35 5.97
CA SER A 166 -8.65 -19.04 6.08
C SER A 166 -8.74 -20.30 5.20
N LEU A 167 -7.86 -20.45 4.20
CA LEU A 167 -7.72 -21.66 3.40
C LEU A 167 -6.86 -22.71 4.11
N GLN A 168 -7.28 -23.98 4.02
CA GLN A 168 -6.60 -25.12 4.67
C GLN A 168 -6.18 -26.24 3.69
N LYS A 169 -6.83 -26.39 2.53
CA LYS A 169 -6.50 -27.39 1.50
C LYS A 169 -6.71 -26.84 0.08
N PRO A 170 -5.98 -27.36 -0.94
CA PRO A 170 -4.83 -28.25 -0.82
C PRO A 170 -3.54 -27.51 -0.39
N ALA A 171 -2.67 -28.19 0.35
CA ALA A 171 -1.50 -27.59 1.00
C ALA A 171 -0.53 -26.89 0.03
N TRP A 172 -0.21 -27.53 -1.11
CA TRP A 172 0.74 -27.00 -2.09
C TRP A 172 0.28 -25.65 -2.67
N LEU A 173 -1.03 -25.50 -2.91
CA LEU A 173 -1.61 -24.29 -3.48
C LEU A 173 -1.53 -23.12 -2.50
N ILE A 174 -1.78 -23.41 -1.21
CA ILE A 174 -1.68 -22.41 -0.13
C ILE A 174 -0.23 -21.99 0.06
N ILE A 175 0.72 -22.94 0.00
CA ILE A 175 2.15 -22.63 0.05
C ILE A 175 2.54 -21.72 -1.11
N ALA A 176 2.14 -22.05 -2.34
CA ALA A 176 2.42 -21.22 -3.52
C ALA A 176 1.83 -19.81 -3.38
N ALA A 177 0.57 -19.69 -2.96
CA ALA A 177 -0.09 -18.40 -2.77
C ALA A 177 0.62 -17.54 -1.70
N ASN A 178 1.01 -18.14 -0.57
CA ASN A 178 1.76 -17.42 0.47
C ASN A 178 3.17 -17.02 0.00
N MET A 179 3.84 -17.83 -0.83
CA MET A 179 5.12 -17.45 -1.44
C MET A 179 4.96 -16.27 -2.40
N PHE A 180 3.89 -16.25 -3.19
CA PHE A 180 3.55 -15.11 -4.05
C PHE A 180 3.29 -13.85 -3.23
N VAL A 181 2.59 -13.95 -2.10
CA VAL A 181 2.43 -12.82 -1.16
C VAL A 181 3.78 -12.35 -0.62
N VAL A 182 4.70 -13.25 -0.25
CA VAL A 182 6.04 -12.87 0.21
C VAL A 182 6.79 -12.07 -0.85
N ILE A 183 6.83 -12.55 -2.10
CA ILE A 183 7.50 -11.85 -3.20
C ILE A 183 6.82 -10.49 -3.48
N HIS A 184 5.49 -10.47 -3.51
CA HIS A 184 4.71 -9.25 -3.69
C HIS A 184 5.05 -8.20 -2.62
N VAL A 185 4.97 -8.58 -1.35
CA VAL A 185 5.21 -7.66 -0.23
C VAL A 185 6.67 -7.21 -0.18
N ILE A 186 7.62 -8.06 -0.63
CA ILE A 186 9.03 -7.64 -0.78
C ILE A 186 9.13 -6.46 -1.75
N GLY A 187 8.56 -6.60 -2.95
CA GLY A 187 8.60 -5.54 -3.97
C GLY A 187 7.81 -4.30 -3.57
N SER A 188 6.61 -4.47 -3.03
CA SER A 188 5.77 -3.38 -2.53
C SER A 188 6.50 -2.56 -1.46
N TYR A 189 7.18 -3.21 -0.50
CA TYR A 189 7.98 -2.49 0.49
C TYR A 189 9.05 -1.60 -0.17
N GLN A 190 9.78 -2.11 -1.18
CA GLN A 190 10.81 -1.29 -1.85
C GLN A 190 10.19 -0.09 -2.57
N VAL A 191 9.08 -0.30 -3.27
CA VAL A 191 8.35 0.78 -3.96
C VAL A 191 7.92 1.89 -3.00
N PHE A 192 7.39 1.53 -1.83
CA PHE A 192 6.93 2.51 -0.83
C PHE A 192 8.06 3.11 0.03
N ALA A 193 9.16 2.38 0.23
CA ALA A 193 10.28 2.86 1.04
C ALA A 193 11.16 3.88 0.29
N MET A 194 11.27 3.79 -1.05
CA MET A 194 12.12 4.71 -1.83
C MET A 194 11.80 6.20 -1.60
N PRO A 195 10.54 6.66 -1.72
CA PRO A 195 10.22 8.07 -1.45
C PRO A 195 10.55 8.49 -0.01
N VAL A 196 10.40 7.57 0.95
CA VAL A 196 10.72 7.85 2.36
C VAL A 196 12.22 8.01 2.54
N PHE A 197 13.02 7.15 1.90
CA PHE A 197 14.48 7.27 1.88
C PHE A 197 14.90 8.62 1.29
N ASP A 198 14.36 8.98 0.14
CA ASP A 198 14.71 10.21 -0.55
C ASP A 198 14.27 11.45 0.24
N MET A 199 13.13 11.40 0.91
CA MET A 199 12.66 12.46 1.82
C MET A 199 13.60 12.64 3.02
N VAL A 200 13.93 11.56 3.72
CA VAL A 200 14.80 11.61 4.91
C VAL A 200 16.22 12.04 4.53
N GLU A 201 16.79 11.46 3.47
CA GLU A 201 18.11 11.84 2.96
C GLU A 201 18.15 13.31 2.52
N SER A 202 17.11 13.77 1.80
CA SER A 202 17.01 15.18 1.39
C SER A 202 16.93 16.13 2.58
N TYR A 203 16.14 15.79 3.60
CA TYR A 203 16.05 16.60 4.81
C TYR A 203 17.39 16.68 5.55
N LEU A 204 18.09 15.55 5.72
CA LEU A 204 19.38 15.50 6.40
C LEU A 204 20.47 16.31 5.66
N VAL A 205 20.45 16.31 4.32
CA VAL A 205 21.42 17.05 3.52
C VAL A 205 21.06 18.54 3.41
N LYS A 206 19.80 18.87 3.12
CA LYS A 206 19.38 20.25 2.82
C LYS A 206 19.11 21.08 4.07
N GLU A 207 18.41 20.51 5.04
CA GLU A 207 18.00 21.22 6.26
C GLU A 207 19.04 21.04 7.37
N MET A 208 19.46 19.80 7.64
CA MET A 208 20.44 19.49 8.71
C MET A 208 21.91 19.69 8.27
N LYS A 209 22.14 20.08 7.01
CA LYS A 209 23.47 20.39 6.44
C LYS A 209 24.49 19.25 6.55
N PHE A 210 24.06 17.99 6.60
CA PHE A 210 24.98 16.86 6.56
C PHE A 210 25.62 16.71 5.18
N LYS A 211 26.87 16.23 5.14
CA LYS A 211 27.56 15.97 3.88
C LYS A 211 26.91 14.76 3.18
N PRO A 212 26.53 14.85 1.90
CA PRO A 212 26.03 13.72 1.14
C PRO A 212 27.13 12.67 1.05
N SER A 213 26.91 11.50 1.65
CA SER A 213 27.89 10.41 1.71
C SER A 213 27.20 9.05 1.62
N GLN A 214 27.93 8.04 1.11
CA GLN A 214 27.43 6.66 1.07
C GLN A 214 27.11 6.13 2.47
N LEU A 215 27.91 6.53 3.47
CA LEU A 215 27.67 6.15 4.86
C LEU A 215 26.34 6.71 5.38
N LEU A 216 26.04 7.99 5.10
CA LEU A 216 24.77 8.60 5.49
C LEU A 216 23.59 7.80 4.92
N ARG A 217 23.66 7.46 3.63
CA ARG A 217 22.64 6.67 2.93
C ARG A 217 22.48 5.26 3.50
N VAL A 218 23.58 4.56 3.79
CA VAL A 218 23.53 3.22 4.41
C VAL A 218 22.87 3.31 5.80
N LEU A 219 23.26 4.29 6.61
CA LEU A 219 22.73 4.47 7.96
C LEU A 219 21.25 4.84 7.97
N THR A 220 20.81 5.78 7.13
CA THR A 220 19.39 6.20 7.05
C THR A 220 18.49 5.06 6.60
N ARG A 221 18.89 4.32 5.56
CA ARG A 221 18.09 3.21 5.01
C ARG A 221 18.06 2.02 5.95
N THR A 222 19.21 1.66 6.53
CA THR A 222 19.32 0.56 7.49
C THR A 222 18.52 0.87 8.77
N SER A 223 18.62 2.08 9.30
CA SER A 223 17.85 2.49 10.48
C SER A 223 16.34 2.50 10.21
N TYR A 224 15.89 2.94 9.04
CA TYR A 224 14.48 2.87 8.66
C TYR A 224 13.97 1.42 8.56
N VAL A 225 14.74 0.52 7.92
CA VAL A 225 14.37 -0.90 7.86
C VAL A 225 14.34 -1.52 9.26
N ALA A 226 15.32 -1.22 10.10
CA ALA A 226 15.34 -1.67 11.49
C ALA A 226 14.12 -1.18 12.27
N LEU A 227 13.76 0.11 12.13
CA LEU A 227 12.61 0.70 12.78
C LEU A 227 11.30 0.02 12.35
N THR A 228 11.06 -0.11 11.04
CA THR A 228 9.83 -0.75 10.54
C THR A 228 9.77 -2.24 10.91
N MET A 229 10.91 -2.93 11.00
CA MET A 229 10.99 -4.31 11.49
C MET A 229 10.63 -4.39 12.98
N VAL A 230 11.19 -3.53 13.83
CA VAL A 230 10.86 -3.45 15.26
C VAL A 230 9.37 -3.20 15.44
N LEU A 231 8.80 -2.22 14.73
CA LEU A 231 7.36 -1.94 14.78
C LEU A 231 6.53 -3.15 14.32
N GLY A 232 6.96 -3.85 13.27
CA GLY A 232 6.28 -5.06 12.79
C GLY A 232 6.35 -6.25 13.75
N VAL A 233 7.40 -6.36 14.56
CA VAL A 233 7.52 -7.38 15.62
C VAL A 233 6.69 -6.99 16.84
N SER A 234 6.70 -5.71 17.23
CA SER A 234 5.98 -5.19 18.39
C SER A 234 4.46 -5.16 18.21
N PHE A 235 3.98 -4.90 16.99
CA PHE A 235 2.56 -4.75 16.69
C PHE A 235 2.11 -5.70 15.55
N PRO A 236 1.92 -7.01 15.83
CA PRO A 236 1.59 -8.00 14.79
C PRO A 236 0.10 -8.02 14.36
N PHE A 237 -0.65 -6.93 14.59
CA PHE A 237 -2.09 -6.83 14.31
C PHE A 237 -2.35 -6.21 12.93
N PHE A 238 -2.38 -7.06 11.89
CA PHE A 238 -2.51 -6.59 10.50
C PHE A 238 -3.77 -5.75 10.23
N GLY A 239 -4.98 -6.27 10.49
CA GLY A 239 -6.22 -5.51 10.26
C GLY A 239 -6.30 -4.24 11.09
N GLY A 240 -5.96 -4.32 12.38
CA GLY A 240 -5.94 -3.13 13.26
C GLY A 240 -5.00 -2.02 12.78
N LEU A 241 -3.79 -2.37 12.32
CA LEU A 241 -2.85 -1.39 11.75
C LEU A 241 -3.36 -0.81 10.42
N LEU A 242 -3.95 -1.65 9.56
CA LEU A 242 -4.50 -1.25 8.27
C LEU A 242 -5.60 -0.19 8.45
N SER A 243 -6.56 -0.51 9.32
CA SER A 243 -7.68 0.35 9.67
C SER A 243 -7.22 1.66 10.32
N PHE A 244 -6.32 1.57 11.30
CA PHE A 244 -5.79 2.74 11.98
C PHE A 244 -5.06 3.68 11.02
N PHE A 245 -4.10 3.18 10.23
CA PHE A 245 -3.37 4.04 9.29
C PHE A 245 -4.26 4.54 8.15
N GLY A 246 -5.24 3.75 7.70
CA GLY A 246 -6.22 4.17 6.72
C GLY A 246 -7.08 5.34 7.20
N GLY A 247 -7.63 5.24 8.42
CA GLY A 247 -8.48 6.28 9.00
C GLY A 247 -7.72 7.49 9.53
N PHE A 248 -6.66 7.28 10.31
CA PHE A 248 -5.93 8.35 10.99
C PHE A 248 -4.92 9.07 10.10
N ALA A 249 -4.11 8.32 9.33
CA ALA A 249 -3.05 8.92 8.53
C ALA A 249 -3.53 9.20 7.11
N PHE A 250 -4.03 8.18 6.42
CA PHE A 250 -4.26 8.25 4.99
C PHE A 250 -5.47 9.10 4.61
N ALA A 251 -6.61 8.95 5.30
CA ALA A 251 -7.81 9.69 4.96
C ALA A 251 -7.62 11.22 5.08
N PRO A 252 -7.01 11.76 6.16
CA PRO A 252 -6.73 13.18 6.24
C PRO A 252 -5.75 13.69 5.19
N THR A 253 -4.60 13.02 5.03
CA THR A 253 -3.53 13.52 4.15
C THR A 253 -3.89 13.42 2.67
N SER A 254 -4.65 12.39 2.28
CA SER A 254 -4.90 12.09 0.87
C SER A 254 -6.26 12.56 0.41
N TYR A 255 -7.32 12.38 1.21
CA TYR A 255 -8.68 12.76 0.80
C TYR A 255 -9.01 14.18 1.25
N TYR A 256 -8.95 14.45 2.55
CA TYR A 256 -9.40 15.75 3.07
C TYR A 256 -8.51 16.90 2.61
N THR A 257 -7.17 16.75 2.66
CA THR A 257 -6.26 17.80 2.17
C THR A 257 -6.52 18.11 0.69
N CYS A 258 -6.69 17.11 -0.17
CA CYS A 258 -6.95 17.33 -1.59
C CYS A 258 -8.31 18.01 -1.85
N ILE A 259 -9.36 17.63 -1.11
CA ILE A 259 -10.68 18.25 -1.22
C ILE A 259 -10.62 19.72 -0.78
N VAL A 260 -10.03 19.99 0.39
CA VAL A 260 -9.92 21.35 0.94
C VAL A 260 -9.09 22.23 0.02
N LEU A 261 -7.92 21.75 -0.43
CA LEU A 261 -7.06 22.46 -1.37
C LEU A 261 -7.78 22.71 -2.70
N GLY A 262 -8.52 21.73 -3.21
CA GLY A 262 -9.31 21.85 -4.44
C GLY A 262 -10.39 22.92 -4.34
N ILE A 263 -11.15 22.95 -3.23
CA ILE A 263 -12.16 23.98 -2.96
C ILE A 263 -11.50 25.36 -2.84
N LEU A 264 -10.40 25.46 -2.09
CA LEU A 264 -9.66 26.72 -1.95
C LEU A 264 -9.17 27.25 -3.30
N LEU A 265 -8.61 26.38 -4.16
CA LEU A 265 -8.18 26.75 -5.50
C LEU A 265 -9.36 27.21 -6.36
N MET A 266 -10.50 26.52 -6.30
CA MET A 266 -11.70 26.91 -7.04
C MET A 266 -12.22 28.29 -6.65
N VAL A 267 -12.14 28.66 -5.37
CA VAL A 267 -12.58 29.97 -4.86
C VAL A 267 -11.55 31.07 -5.13
N LEU A 268 -10.25 30.78 -4.94
CA LEU A 268 -9.18 31.78 -5.02
C LEU A 268 -8.67 32.03 -6.45
N ALA A 269 -8.69 31.01 -7.33
CA ALA A 269 -8.17 31.16 -8.70
C ALA A 269 -8.91 32.24 -9.52
N PRO A 270 -10.26 32.37 -9.46
CA PRO A 270 -10.97 33.44 -10.14
C PRO A 270 -10.57 34.84 -9.65
N ILE A 271 -10.29 34.99 -8.35
CA ILE A 271 -9.85 36.28 -7.76
C ILE A 271 -8.48 36.67 -8.31
N GLY A 272 -7.55 35.70 -8.36
CA GLY A 272 -6.23 35.90 -8.94
C GLY A 272 -6.28 36.24 -10.44
N ALA A 273 -7.12 35.52 -11.19
CA ALA A 273 -7.34 35.78 -12.62
C ALA A 273 -7.95 37.16 -12.86
N LEU A 274 -8.97 37.55 -12.09
CA LEU A 274 -9.59 38.87 -12.17
C LEU A 274 -8.59 39.99 -11.88
N ARG A 275 -7.72 39.83 -10.87
CA ARG A 275 -6.62 40.77 -10.58
C ARG A 275 -5.68 40.92 -11.76
N GLN A 276 -5.30 39.82 -12.43
CA GLN A 276 -4.43 39.87 -13.61
C GLN A 276 -5.10 40.58 -14.78
N ILE A 277 -6.40 40.33 -15.03
CA ILE A 277 -7.17 41.05 -16.04
C ILE A 277 -7.19 42.55 -15.75
N ILE A 278 -7.43 42.96 -14.50
CA ILE A 278 -7.42 44.39 -14.11
C ILE A 278 -6.04 45.02 -14.35
N LEU A 279 -4.96 44.33 -14.00
CA LEU A 279 -3.59 44.83 -14.22
C LEU A 279 -3.24 44.93 -15.71
N GLN A 280 -3.65 43.95 -16.51
CA GLN A 280 -3.47 43.99 -17.97
C GLN A 280 -4.31 45.09 -18.62
N ALA A 281 -5.55 45.28 -18.18
CA ALA A 281 -6.44 46.34 -18.66
C ALA A 281 -5.86 47.74 -18.40
N LYS A 282 -5.16 47.96 -17.27
CA LYS A 282 -4.49 49.24 -16.98
C LYS A 282 -3.37 49.58 -17.96
N GLY A 283 -2.71 48.58 -18.55
CA GLY A 283 -1.66 48.77 -19.55
C GLY A 283 -2.15 48.70 -20.99
N TYR A 284 -3.45 48.44 -21.21
CA TYR A 284 -4.01 48.19 -22.53
C TYR A 284 -4.28 49.51 -23.26
N LYS A 285 -3.42 49.86 -24.22
CA LYS A 285 -3.67 50.97 -25.13
C LYS A 285 -4.65 50.53 -26.22
N PHE A 286 -5.88 51.02 -26.15
CA PHE A 286 -6.85 50.87 -27.24
C PHE A 286 -6.41 51.78 -28.39
N PHE A 287 -5.98 51.17 -29.50
CA PHE A 287 -5.44 51.80 -30.71
C PHE A 287 -4.14 52.59 -30.48
N SER A 288 -3.02 51.98 -30.87
CA SER A 288 -1.86 52.72 -31.37
C SER A 288 -1.92 52.78 -32.89
#